data_AF-A0A3D4RKH9-F1
#
_entry.id   AF-A0A3D4RKH9-F1
#
_cell.length_a   1.000
_cell.length_b   1.000
_cell.length_c   1.000
_cell.angle_alpha   90.00
_cell.angle_beta   90.00
_cell.angle_gamma   90.00
#
_symmetry.space_group_name_H-M   'P 1'
#
loop_
_entity.id
_entity.type
_entity.pdbx_description
1 polymer ?
#
loop_
_entity_poly.entity_id
_entity_poly.type
_entity_poly.pdbx_seq_one_letter_code
_entity_poly.pdbx_strand_id
1 'polypeptide(L)' 'MTKTDIPTIAVLLPCYNEEVTIGKVVRDFKAALPNADIYVYDNNSTDRTAEIAA' A
#
# COMPACT_ATOMS: atom_id res chain seq x y z
N MET A 1 11.82 -1.42 -25.53
CA MET A 1 10.57 -1.74 -24.80
C MET A 1 9.53 -0.74 -25.25
N THR A 2 8.52 -1.18 -25.98
CA THR A 2 7.38 -0.29 -26.30
C THR A 2 6.55 -0.13 -25.03
N LYS A 3 5.85 1.00 -24.91
CA LYS A 3 5.06 1.39 -23.72
C LYS A 3 3.99 0.36 -23.30
N THR A 4 3.74 -0.66 -24.13
CA THR A 4 2.72 -1.70 -23.97
C THR A 4 3.19 -2.91 -23.17
N ASP A 5 4.49 -3.07 -22.89
CA ASP A 5 5.03 -4.28 -22.23
C ASP A 5 5.28 -4.10 -20.71
N ILE A 6 4.97 -2.94 -20.14
CA ILE A 6 5.14 -2.72 -18.69
C ILE A 6 3.92 -3.33 -17.98
N PRO A 7 4.10 -4.36 -17.14
CA PRO A 7 2.98 -4.97 -16.44
C PRO A 7 2.34 -3.97 -15.48
N THR A 8 1.01 -3.93 -15.47
CA THR A 8 0.26 -3.24 -14.42
C THR A 8 0.39 -4.04 -13.13
N ILE A 9 0.79 -3.38 -12.04
CA ILE A 9 1.04 -4.02 -10.74
C ILE A 9 0.02 -3.48 -9.73
N ALA A 10 -0.64 -4.38 -9.01
CA ALA A 10 -1.45 -4.06 -7.85
C ALA A 10 -0.79 -4.63 -6.59
N VAL A 11 -0.65 -3.81 -5.55
CA VAL A 11 -0.14 -4.21 -4.23
C VAL A 11 -1.31 -4.24 -3.26
N LEU A 12 -1.56 -5.38 -2.63
CA LEU A 12 -2.64 -5.58 -1.67
C LEU A 12 -2.03 -5.71 -0.27
N LEU A 13 -2.40 -4.80 0.63
CA LEU A 13 -1.85 -4.70 1.99
C LEU A 13 -2.98 -4.92 3.02
N PRO A 14 -3.19 -6.15 3.50
CA PRO A 14 -4.05 -6.37 4.66
C PRO A 14 -3.36 -5.86 5.93
N CYS A 15 -4.08 -5.15 6.79
CA CYS A 15 -3.57 -4.64 8.05
C CYS A 15 -4.58 -4.79 9.19
N TYR A 16 -4.07 -5.02 10.40
CA TYR A 16 -4.85 -5.03 11.63
C TYR A 16 -4.00 -4.47 12.78
N ASN A 17 -4.38 -3.30 13.28
CA ASN A 17 -3.65 -2.58 14.34
C ASN A 17 -2.16 -2.33 14.04
N GLU A 18 -1.88 -1.75 12.87
CA GLU A 18 -0.55 -1.49 12.33
C GLU A 18 -0.22 0.02 12.25
N GLU A 19 -0.77 0.86 13.14
CA GLU A 19 -0.59 2.33 13.10
C GLU A 19 0.89 2.77 13.08
N VAL A 20 1.79 1.98 13.67
CA VAL A 20 3.23 2.29 13.74
C VAL A 20 3.94 2.01 12.41
N THR A 21 3.46 1.05 11.62
CA THR A 21 4.21 0.49 10.48
C THR A 21 3.57 0.84 9.13
N ILE A 22 2.24 0.91 9.04
CA ILE A 22 1.51 0.95 7.76
C ILE A 22 1.91 2.12 6.87
N GLY A 23 2.12 3.30 7.46
CA GLY A 23 2.55 4.48 6.71
C GLY A 23 3.93 4.31 6.07
N LYS A 24 4.85 3.59 6.71
CA LYS A 24 6.16 3.27 6.13
C LYS A 24 6.01 2.27 4.99
N VAL A 25 5.22 1.22 5.18
CA VAL A 25 4.98 0.18 4.16
C VAL A 25 4.43 0.81 2.87
N VAL A 26 3.41 1.66 2.97
CA VAL A 26 2.84 2.36 1.81
C VAL A 26 3.89 3.24 1.11
N ARG A 27 4.68 4.02 1.87
CA ARG A 27 5.73 4.88 1.31
C ARG A 27 6.81 4.08 0.57
N ASP A 28 7.27 2.99 1.16
CA ASP A 28 8.31 2.16 0.57
C ASP A 28 7.83 1.50 -0.74
N PHE A 29 6.59 1.02 -0.78
CA PHE A 29 6.02 0.48 -2.02
C PHE A 29 5.83 1.54 -3.11
N LYS A 30 5.39 2.76 -2.76
CA LYS A 30 5.34 3.88 -3.72
C LYS A 30 6.73 4.22 -4.28
N ALA A 31 7.77 4.12 -3.46
CA ALA A 31 9.14 4.37 -3.90
C ALA A 31 9.70 3.26 -4.79
N ALA A 32 9.45 1.99 -4.44
CA ALA A 32 9.94 0.83 -5.18
C ALA A 32 9.14 0.53 -6.45
N LEU A 33 7.83 0.81 -6.44
CA LEU A 33 6.89 0.56 -7.54
C LEU A 33 6.08 1.83 -7.85
N PRO A 34 6.69 2.87 -8.47
CA PRO A 34 6.04 4.17 -8.66
C PRO A 34 4.75 4.15 -9.50
N ASN A 35 4.56 3.09 -10.30
CA ASN A 35 3.40 2.92 -11.18
C ASN A 35 2.39 1.89 -10.66
N ALA A 36 2.58 1.34 -9.46
CA ALA A 36 1.66 0.36 -8.90
C ALA A 36 0.46 1.04 -8.21
N ASP A 37 -0.70 0.43 -8.38
CA ASP A 37 -1.87 0.74 -7.56
C ASP A 37 -1.72 0.04 -6.20
N ILE A 38 -1.91 0.77 -5.10
CA ILE A 38 -1.77 0.24 -3.74
C ILE A 38 -3.12 0.27 -3.06
N TYR A 39 -3.58 -0.90 -2.61
CA TYR A 39 -4.84 -1.09 -1.89
C TYR A 39 -4.53 -1.55 -0.47
N VAL A 40 -4.91 -0.74 0.51
CA VAL A 40 -4.83 -1.10 1.93
C VAL A 40 -6.19 -1.59 2.39
N TYR A 41 -6.22 -2.77 3.01
CA TYR A 41 -7.42 -3.38 3.56
C TYR A 41 -7.32 -3.37 5.08
N ASP A 42 -8.02 -2.44 5.70
CA ASP A 42 -8.17 -2.41 7.14
C ASP A 42 -9.10 -3.54 7.61
N ASN A 43 -8.57 -4.45 8.43
CA ASN A 43 -9.30 -5.60 8.94
C ASN A 43 -9.86 -5.31 10.34
N ASN A 44 -10.74 -4.31 10.43
CA ASN A 44 -11.40 -3.90 11.67
C ASN A 44 -10.40 -3.47 12.76
N SER A 45 -9.43 -2.62 12.40
CA SER A 45 -8.50 -2.06 13.38
C SER A 45 -9.23 -1.15 14.37
N THR A 46 -8.73 -1.12 15.59
CA THR A 46 -9.23 -0.26 16.68
C THR A 46 -8.27 0.87 17.01
N ASP A 47 -7.18 0.98 16.26
CA ASP A 47 -6.15 2.00 16.38
C ASP A 47 -6.22 2.98 15.19
N ARG A 48 -5.15 3.77 14.95
CA ARG A 48 -5.11 4.77 13.87
C ARG A 48 -4.64 4.21 12.52
N THR A 49 -4.65 2.89 12.32
CA THR A 49 -4.19 2.24 11.07
C THR A 49 -4.80 2.88 9.82
N ALA A 50 -6.13 3.02 9.78
CA ALA A 50 -6.84 3.57 8.62
C ALA A 50 -6.49 5.05 8.35
N GLU A 51 -6.27 5.85 9.41
CA GLU A 51 -5.86 7.25 9.29
C GLU A 51 -4.46 7.39 8.71
N ILE A 52 -3.53 6.52 9.12
CA ILE A 52 -2.11 6.57 8.73
C ILE A 52 -1.88 5.96 7.35
N ALA A 53 -2.76 5.04 6.92
CA ALA A 53 -2.70 4.40 5.60
C ALA A 53 -3.13 5.31 4.43
N ALA A 54 -3.89 6.38 4.71
CA ALA A 54 -4.51 7.27 3.71
C ALA A 54 -3.51 8.14 2.91
#